data_AF-A0A7X3QBP7-F1
#
_entry.id   AF-A0A7X3QBP7-F1
#
_cell.length_a   1.000
_cell.length_b   1.000
_cell.length_c   1.000
_cell.angle_alpha   90.00
_cell.angle_beta   90.00
_cell.angle_gamma   90.00
#
_symmetry.space_group_name_H-M   'P 1'
#
loop_
_entity.id
_entity.type
_entity.pdbx_description
1 polymer ?
#
loop_
_entity_poly.entity_id
_entity_poly.type
_entity_poly.pdbx_seq_one_letter_code
_entity_poly.pdbx_strand_id
1 'polypeptide(L)' 'GTPVTVFGLTISDGDLVHADRHGALVVPKDCIDGLADAIGKMQDTEQIVLSAARAPGFDFQAFEEAWAAFERARV' A
#
# COMPACT_ATOMS: atom_id res chain seq x y z
N GLY A 1 7.07 23.85 -15.74
CA GLY A 1 6.77 24.52 -14.45
C GLY A 1 8.05 24.79 -13.68
N THR A 2 7.96 25.44 -12.51
CA THR A 2 9.09 25.64 -11.55
C THR A 2 8.88 24.72 -10.35
N PRO A 3 9.90 23.99 -9.87
CA PRO A 3 9.77 23.16 -8.69
C PRO A 3 9.32 23.95 -7.46
N VAL A 4 8.43 23.36 -6.66
CA VAL A 4 7.94 23.95 -5.40
C VAL A 4 8.19 23.00 -4.24
N THR A 5 8.31 23.55 -3.04
CA THR A 5 8.41 22.76 -1.81
C THR A 5 7.22 23.07 -0.91
N VAL A 6 6.47 22.04 -0.52
CA VAL A 6 5.26 22.15 0.31
C VAL A 6 5.41 21.20 1.48
N PHE A 7 5.44 21.73 2.71
CA PHE A 7 5.65 20.94 3.94
C PHE A 7 6.85 19.97 3.89
N GLY A 8 7.93 20.36 3.20
CA GLY A 8 9.14 19.54 3.04
C GLY A 8 9.11 18.57 1.85
N LEU A 9 8.00 18.48 1.11
CA LEU A 9 7.92 17.71 -0.13
C LEU A 9 8.24 18.60 -1.34
N THR A 10 9.34 18.30 -2.04
CA THR A 10 9.70 18.97 -3.29
C THR A 10 9.00 18.30 -4.47
N ILE A 11 8.27 19.08 -5.27
CA ILE A 11 7.46 18.62 -6.39
C ILE A 11 7.91 19.37 -7.65
N SER A 12 8.26 18.63 -8.69
CA SER A 12 8.58 19.16 -10.02
C SER A 12 7.40 19.04 -10.97
N ASP A 13 7.45 19.81 -12.05
CA ASP A 13 6.45 19.70 -13.12
C ASP A 13 6.43 18.29 -13.72
N GLY A 14 5.25 17.69 -13.83
CA GLY A 14 5.06 16.32 -14.34
C GLY A 14 5.32 15.20 -13.32
N ASP A 15 5.59 15.50 -12.05
CA ASP A 15 5.63 14.48 -11.00
C ASP A 15 4.23 13.94 -10.69
N LEU A 16 4.13 12.63 -10.45
CA LEU A 16 2.90 12.00 -9.98
C LEU A 16 2.84 12.12 -8.46
N VAL A 17 1.81 12.79 -7.93
CA VAL A 17 1.61 13.01 -6.49
C VAL A 17 0.41 12.21 -6.01
N HIS A 18 0.59 11.37 -4.99
CA HIS A 18 -0.51 10.77 -4.23
C HIS A 18 -0.73 11.59 -2.96
N ALA A 19 -1.99 11.92 -2.67
CA ALA A 19 -2.36 12.67 -1.46
C ALA A 19 -3.70 12.19 -0.91
N ASP A 20 -3.73 11.82 0.37
CA ASP A 20 -4.93 11.37 1.07
C ASP A 20 -4.95 11.87 2.53
N ARG A 21 -5.87 11.35 3.35
CA ARG A 21 -6.04 11.75 4.76
C ARG A 21 -4.79 11.56 5.63
N HIS A 22 -3.83 10.75 5.22
CA HIS A 22 -2.60 10.47 5.96
C HIS A 22 -1.43 11.36 5.53
N GLY A 23 -1.54 12.09 4.41
CA GLY A 23 -0.49 12.98 3.90
C GLY A 23 -0.35 12.93 2.38
N ALA A 24 0.83 13.33 1.89
CA ALA A 24 1.15 13.33 0.46
C ALA A 24 2.56 12.80 0.20
N LEU A 25 2.77 12.21 -0.98
CA LEU A 25 4.08 11.76 -1.47
C LEU A 25 4.20 11.96 -2.99
N VAL A 26 5.43 12.08 -3.47
CA VAL A 26 5.76 12.01 -4.90
C VAL A 26 6.10 10.56 -5.23
N VAL A 27 5.41 9.99 -6.23
CA VAL A 27 5.68 8.64 -6.74
C VAL A 27 6.93 8.68 -7.63
N PRO A 28 7.97 7.88 -7.34
CA PRO A 28 9.14 7.77 -8.21
C PRO A 28 8.76 7.28 -9.62
N LYS A 29 9.35 7.89 -10.64
CA LYS A 29 8.99 7.62 -12.06
C LYS A 29 9.27 6.18 -12.49
N ASP A 30 10.33 5.59 -11.95
CA ASP A 30 10.74 4.21 -12.17
C ASP A 30 9.78 3.19 -11.55
N CYS A 31 8.93 3.59 -10.60
CA CYS A 31 7.91 2.73 -10.03
C CYS A 31 6.59 2.70 -10.84
N ILE A 32 6.35 3.69 -11.72
CA ILE A 32 5.02 3.90 -12.32
C ILE A 32 4.54 2.69 -13.12
N ASP A 33 5.41 2.10 -13.94
CA ASP A 33 5.05 1.00 -14.84
C ASP A 33 4.58 -0.26 -14.08
N GLY A 34 5.11 -0.50 -12.87
CA GLY A 34 4.74 -1.64 -12.02
C GLY A 34 3.75 -1.30 -10.90
N LEU A 35 3.35 -0.04 -10.77
CA LEU A 35 2.60 0.43 -9.60
C LEU A 35 1.22 -0.21 -9.50
N ALA A 36 0.51 -0.35 -10.63
CA ALA A 36 -0.84 -0.92 -10.65
C ALA A 36 -0.85 -2.37 -10.15
N ASP A 37 0.06 -3.20 -10.67
CA ASP A 37 0.19 -4.60 -10.28
C ASP A 37 0.64 -4.74 -8.82
N ALA A 38 1.57 -3.88 -8.37
CA ALA A 38 2.00 -3.85 -6.98
C ALA A 38 0.86 -3.49 -6.01
N ILE A 39 0.00 -2.51 -6.38
CA ILE A 39 -1.20 -2.16 -5.60
C ILE A 39 -2.17 -3.33 -5.55
N GLY A 40 -2.40 -4.02 -6.68
CA GLY A 40 -3.24 -5.21 -6.72
C GLY A 40 -2.73 -6.31 -5.78
N LYS A 41 -1.44 -6.64 -5.87
CA LYS A 41 -0.80 -7.63 -4.96
C LYS A 41 -0.92 -7.22 -3.49
N MET A 42 -0.69 -5.95 -3.16
CA MET A 42 -0.86 -5.44 -1.80
C MET A 42 -2.30 -5.63 -1.31
N GLN A 43 -3.29 -5.23 -2.11
CA GLN A 43 -4.71 -5.39 -1.73
C GLN A 43 -5.08 -6.87 -1.53
N ASP A 44 -4.73 -7.74 -2.47
CA ASP A 44 -5.05 -9.16 -2.41
C ASP A 44 -4.41 -9.84 -1.19
N THR A 45 -3.15 -9.50 -0.89
CA THR A 45 -2.45 -10.04 0.29
C THR A 45 -3.04 -9.49 1.59
N GLU A 46 -3.29 -8.18 1.70
CA GLU A 46 -3.93 -7.58 2.88
C GLU A 46 -5.31 -8.17 3.18
N GLN A 47 -6.09 -8.50 2.15
CA GLN A 47 -7.41 -9.12 2.33
C GLN A 47 -7.36 -10.45 3.10
N ILE A 48 -6.27 -11.21 3.03
CA ILE A 48 -6.11 -12.47 3.78
C ILE A 48 -6.26 -12.21 5.28
N VAL A 49 -5.52 -11.23 5.80
CA VAL A 49 -5.52 -10.90 7.24
C VAL A 49 -6.79 -10.16 7.62
N LEU A 50 -7.22 -9.19 6.80
CA LEU A 50 -8.42 -8.39 7.09
C LEU A 50 -9.70 -9.23 7.08
N SER A 51 -9.79 -10.24 6.22
CA SER A 51 -10.95 -11.15 6.17
C SER A 51 -11.00 -12.03 7.41
N ALA A 52 -9.86 -12.59 7.84
CA ALA A 52 -9.77 -13.36 9.07
C ALA A 52 -10.16 -12.51 10.29
N ALA A 53 -9.62 -11.29 10.42
CA ALA A 53 -9.88 -10.39 11.53
C ALA A 53 -11.36 -9.95 11.63
N ARG A 54 -12.09 -9.93 10.52
CA ARG A 54 -13.52 -9.57 10.46
C ARG A 54 -14.45 -10.78 10.65
N ALA A 55 -13.92 -12.00 10.63
CA ALA A 55 -14.73 -13.21 10.74
C ALA A 55 -15.26 -13.39 12.18
N PRO A 56 -16.49 -13.90 12.36
CA PRO A 56 -17.00 -14.27 13.68
C PRO A 56 -16.08 -15.29 14.36
N GLY A 57 -15.80 -15.09 15.65
CA GLY A 57 -14.94 -16.01 16.42
C GLY A 57 -13.45 -15.85 16.13
N PHE A 58 -13.02 -14.74 15.52
CA PHE A 58 -11.61 -14.44 15.35
C PHE A 58 -10.85 -14.50 16.68
N ASP A 59 -9.78 -15.28 16.69
CA ASP A 59 -8.87 -15.45 17.81
C ASP A 59 -7.42 -15.46 17.32
N PHE A 60 -6.48 -15.71 18.25
CA PHE A 60 -5.06 -15.72 17.92
C PHE A 60 -4.66 -16.87 17.00
N GLN A 61 -5.31 -18.03 17.10
CA GLN A 61 -5.02 -19.16 16.21
C GLN A 61 -5.43 -18.82 14.77
N ALA A 62 -6.62 -18.25 14.57
CA ALA A 62 -7.07 -17.77 13.27
C ALA A 62 -6.13 -16.67 12.71
N PHE A 63 -5.59 -15.81 13.57
CA PHE A 63 -4.57 -14.84 13.18
C PHE A 63 -3.28 -15.51 12.68
N GLU A 64 -2.73 -16.48 13.41
CA GLU A 64 -1.49 -17.16 13.02
C GLU A 64 -1.63 -17.86 11.66
N GLU A 65 -2.76 -18.54 11.41
CA GLU A 65 -3.07 -19.19 10.14
C GLU A 65 -3.14 -18.18 8.99
N ALA A 66 -3.85 -17.07 9.20
CA ALA A 66 -3.98 -15.99 8.22
C ALA A 66 -2.63 -15.29 7.96
N TRP A 67 -1.84 -15.04 9.00
CA TRP A 67 -0.53 -14.42 8.90
C TRP A 67 0.45 -15.29 8.11
N ALA A 68 0.46 -16.60 8.37
CA ALA A 68 1.27 -17.54 7.61
C ALA A 68 0.85 -17.58 6.12
N ALA A 69 -0.45 -17.48 5.82
CA ALA A 69 -0.95 -17.39 4.46
C ALA A 69 -0.55 -16.08 3.77
N PHE A 70 -0.65 -14.95 4.47
CA PHE A 70 -0.18 -13.65 4.00
C PHE A 70 1.30 -13.67 3.64
N GLU A 71 2.17 -14.18 4.52
CA GLU A 71 3.61 -14.24 4.27
C GLU A 71 3.97 -15.09 3.04
N ARG A 72 3.24 -16.18 2.80
CA ARG A 72 3.42 -17.00 1.58
C ARG A 72 2.99 -16.28 0.31
N ALA A 73 1.96 -15.44 0.38
CA ALA A 73 1.44 -14.71 -0.77
C ALA A 73 2.20 -13.40 -1.06
N ARG A 74 3.01 -12.93 -0.10
CA ARG A 74 3.80 -11.69 -0.21
C ARG A 74 4.98 -11.79 -1.17
N VAL A 75 5.57 -12.99 -1.31
CA VAL A 75 6.73 -13.24 -2.19
C VAL A 75 6.36 -13.30 -3.67
#